data_AF-A0A0N0M2G7-F1
#
_entry.id   AF-A0A0N0M2G7-F1
#
_cell.length_a   1.000
_cell.length_b   1.000
_cell.length_c   1.000
_cell.angle_alpha   90.00
_cell.angle_beta   90.00
_cell.angle_gamma   90.00
#
_symmetry.space_group_name_H-M   'P 1'
#
loop_
_entity.id
_entity.type
_entity.pdbx_description
1 polymer ?
#
loop_
_entity_poly.entity_id
_entity_poly.type
_entity_poly.pdbx_seq_one_letter_code
_entity_poly.pdbx_strand_id
1 'polypeptide(L)'
;MIPWGGDRAPGSRHDGIGLTVAVDELRPAASDDGVLRFEMSGTVAGDLPFLSWDTLGAEVAIFVNRAGTAFGQDGAVIGNGRLYEDRIEIDLVLDRAAAGELAASVEGPGGKAIWLNAEPVTETIFRILSVGKG
;
A
#
# COMPACT_ATOMS: atom_id res chain seq x y z
N MET A 1 20.91 -13.81 -7.21
CA MET A 1 20.83 -12.81 -8.28
C MET A 1 19.52 -13.04 -9.00
N ILE A 2 18.48 -12.29 -8.63
CA ILE A 2 17.14 -12.42 -9.22
C ILE A 2 17.06 -11.34 -10.30
N PRO A 3 16.64 -11.66 -11.54
CA PRO A 3 16.70 -10.70 -12.63
C PRO A 3 15.65 -9.62 -12.45
N TRP A 4 16.11 -8.37 -12.42
CA TRP A 4 15.30 -7.19 -12.69
C TRP A 4 15.12 -7.08 -14.20
N GLY A 5 13.88 -7.20 -14.65
CA GLY A 5 13.48 -7.03 -16.04
C GLY A 5 12.33 -6.06 -16.10
N GLY A 6 12.62 -4.83 -16.52
CA GLY A 6 11.63 -3.98 -17.15
C GLY A 6 11.20 -4.64 -18.46
N ASP A 7 9.91 -4.93 -18.56
CA ASP A 7 9.08 -4.74 -19.74
C ASP A 7 7.65 -5.08 -19.34
N ARG A 8 6.73 -4.11 -19.48
CA ARG A 8 5.30 -4.33 -19.35
C ARG A 8 4.89 -5.36 -20.40
N ALA A 9 4.69 -6.61 -19.98
CA ALA A 9 4.02 -7.61 -20.81
C ALA A 9 2.54 -7.21 -20.98
N PRO A 10 2.04 -6.99 -22.22
CA PRO A 10 0.62 -6.77 -22.44
C PRO A 10 -0.08 -8.12 -22.35
N GLY A 11 -0.82 -8.39 -21.26
CA GLY A 11 -1.65 -9.59 -21.19
C GLY A 11 -2.03 -10.16 -19.83
N SER A 12 -1.60 -9.60 -18.69
CA SER A 12 -2.10 -10.04 -17.37
C SER A 12 -3.11 -9.05 -16.84
N ARG A 13 -4.39 -9.34 -17.10
CA ARG A 13 -5.54 -8.53 -16.70
C ARG A 13 -5.78 -8.70 -15.19
N HIS A 14 -5.15 -7.84 -14.40
CA HIS A 14 -5.77 -7.32 -13.18
C HIS A 14 -5.85 -5.81 -13.42
N ASP A 15 -7.03 -5.35 -13.82
CA ASP A 15 -7.36 -3.94 -14.12
C ASP A 15 -7.41 -3.12 -12.81
N GLY A 16 -6.37 -3.21 -11.97
CA GLY A 16 -6.23 -2.46 -10.73
C GLY A 16 -5.70 -1.06 -11.01
N ILE A 17 -6.09 -0.13 -10.13
CA ILE A 17 -5.80 1.29 -10.23
C ILE A 17 -4.65 1.60 -9.27
N GLY A 18 -3.65 2.34 -9.76
CA GLY A 18 -2.46 2.69 -9.00
C GLY A 18 -2.67 3.91 -8.10
N LEU A 19 -2.45 3.76 -6.80
CA LEU A 19 -2.31 4.86 -5.84
C LEU A 19 -0.83 5.08 -5.54
N THR A 20 -0.32 6.29 -5.78
CA THR A 20 1.03 6.67 -5.37
C THR A 20 0.96 7.53 -4.10
N VAL A 21 1.68 7.11 -3.06
CA VAL A 21 1.76 7.82 -1.77
C VAL A 21 3.18 8.31 -1.57
N ALA A 22 3.35 9.61 -1.40
CA ALA A 22 4.58 10.19 -0.87
C ALA A 22 4.55 10.03 0.65
N VAL A 23 5.36 9.12 1.18
CA VAL A 23 5.53 8.87 2.61
C VAL A 23 6.35 10.00 3.22
N ASP A 24 5.79 10.64 4.22
CA ASP A 24 6.46 11.70 4.97
C ASP A 24 7.20 11.11 6.18
N GLU A 25 6.56 10.16 6.86
CA GLU A 25 7.02 9.56 8.10
C GLU A 25 6.77 8.05 8.15
N LEU A 26 7.69 7.33 8.78
CA LEU A 26 7.61 5.90 9.09
C LEU A 26 7.85 5.73 10.59
N ARG A 27 6.89 5.11 11.29
CA ARG A 27 6.95 4.89 12.74
C ARG A 27 6.80 3.40 13.07
N PRO A 28 7.63 2.84 13.97
CA PRO A 28 7.37 1.52 14.51
C PRO A 28 6.09 1.56 15.35
N ALA A 29 5.20 0.58 15.13
CA ALA A 29 4.03 0.36 15.96
C ALA A 29 4.36 -0.69 17.02
N ALA A 30 3.96 -0.44 18.28
CA ALA A 30 4.25 -1.34 19.38
C ALA A 30 3.73 -2.77 19.10
N SER A 31 4.60 -3.76 19.32
CA SER A 31 4.29 -5.19 19.18
C SER A 31 4.98 -5.95 20.30
N ASP A 32 4.18 -6.55 21.18
CA ASP A 32 4.67 -7.41 22.25
C ASP A 32 5.00 -8.84 21.77
N ASP A 33 4.69 -9.14 20.51
CA ASP A 33 4.78 -10.48 19.91
C ASP A 33 5.94 -10.67 18.92
N GLY A 34 6.90 -9.74 18.87
CA GLY A 34 8.09 -9.84 18.00
C GLY A 34 7.78 -9.70 16.50
N VAL A 35 6.62 -9.11 16.18
CA VAL A 35 6.10 -8.89 14.84
C VAL A 35 6.47 -7.48 14.38
N LEU A 36 6.93 -7.35 13.13
CA LEU A 36 7.15 -6.04 12.54
C LEU A 36 5.80 -5.41 12.22
N ARG A 37 5.44 -4.36 12.97
CA ARG A 37 4.33 -3.47 12.68
C ARG A 37 4.88 -2.07 12.55
N PHE A 38 4.40 -1.35 11.56
CA PHE A 38 4.75 0.05 11.38
C PHE A 38 3.60 0.80 10.74
N GLU A 39 3.59 2.08 11.04
CA GLU A 39 2.68 3.06 10.48
C GLU A 39 3.46 3.96 9.53
N MET A 40 2.92 4.22 8.34
CA MET A 40 3.41 5.24 7.45
C MET A 40 2.35 6.32 7.31
N SER A 41 2.77 7.57 7.42
CA SER A 41 1.93 8.71 7.06
C SER A 41 2.50 9.40 5.84
N GLY A 42 1.62 9.93 5.00
CA GLY A 42 2.03 10.59 3.76
C GLY A 42 0.91 11.34 3.10
N THR A 43 1.16 11.72 1.85
CA THR A 43 0.18 12.39 1.00
C THR A 43 0.05 11.67 -0.33
N VAL A 44 -1.16 11.70 -0.90
CA VAL A 44 -1.41 11.19 -2.25
C VAL A 44 -0.66 12.05 -3.27
N ALA A 45 0.22 11.41 -4.05
CA ALA A 45 1.07 12.07 -5.05
C ALA A 45 0.51 11.94 -6.48
N GLY A 46 -0.58 11.21 -6.67
CA GLY A 46 -1.23 11.00 -7.96
C GLY A 46 -2.68 10.59 -7.78
N ASP A 47 -3.53 11.07 -8.67
CA ASP A 47 -4.99 11.04 -8.49
C ASP A 47 -5.58 9.63 -8.69
N LEU A 48 -6.56 9.27 -7.86
CA LEU A 48 -7.29 8.01 -7.99
C LEU A 48 -8.56 8.21 -8.83
N PRO A 49 -8.61 7.73 -10.09
CA PRO A 49 -9.71 8.03 -11.03
C PRO A 49 -11.08 7.47 -10.65
N PHE A 50 -11.21 6.73 -9.56
CA PHE A 50 -12.46 6.10 -9.12
C PHE A 50 -13.03 6.68 -7.82
N LEU A 51 -12.34 7.64 -7.19
CA LEU A 51 -12.82 8.29 -5.99
C LEU A 51 -13.72 9.47 -6.34
N SER A 52 -14.71 9.74 -5.49
CA SER A 52 -15.74 10.74 -5.72
C SER A 52 -15.26 12.19 -5.54
N TRP A 53 -14.02 12.38 -5.10
CA TRP A 53 -13.41 13.69 -4.84
C TRP A 53 -11.92 13.67 -5.15
N ASP A 54 -11.35 14.86 -5.41
CA ASP A 54 -9.94 15.06 -5.74
C ASP A 54 -9.07 14.62 -4.55
N THR A 55 -8.28 13.58 -4.75
CA THR A 55 -7.48 12.98 -3.68
C THR A 55 -6.05 13.50 -3.65
N LEU A 56 -5.65 14.34 -4.61
CA LEU A 56 -4.30 14.87 -4.67
C LEU A 56 -3.98 15.66 -3.40
N GLY A 57 -2.91 15.25 -2.69
CA GLY A 57 -2.51 15.87 -1.43
C GLY A 57 -3.30 15.45 -0.20
N ALA A 58 -4.28 14.54 -0.33
CA ALA A 58 -4.99 13.98 0.82
C ALA A 58 -4.02 13.23 1.74
N GLU A 59 -4.28 13.31 3.05
CA GLU A 59 -3.49 12.57 4.05
C GLU A 59 -3.72 11.07 3.89
N VAL A 60 -2.66 10.28 4.00
CA VAL A 60 -2.70 8.83 3.95
C VAL A 60 -2.06 8.27 5.20
N ALA A 61 -2.76 7.38 5.90
CA ALA A 61 -2.22 6.57 6.98
C ALA A 61 -2.22 5.09 6.56
N ILE A 62 -1.07 4.42 6.68
CA ILE A 62 -0.89 3.03 6.26
C ILE A 62 -0.40 2.21 7.43
N PHE A 63 -1.17 1.20 7.79
CA PHE A 63 -0.89 0.27 8.88
C PHE A 63 -0.45 -1.07 8.31
N VAL A 64 0.79 -1.47 8.59
CA VAL A 64 1.29 -2.80 8.19
C VAL A 64 1.11 -3.79 9.35
N ASN A 65 0.21 -4.74 9.13
CA ASN A 65 -0.18 -5.80 10.06
C ASN A 65 0.33 -7.17 9.59
N ARG A 66 0.34 -8.15 10.50
CA ARG A 66 0.76 -9.53 10.21
C ARG A 66 -0.26 -10.27 9.33
N ALA A 67 0.24 -11.08 8.40
CA ALA A 67 -0.51 -12.20 7.81
C ALA A 67 -1.20 -13.08 8.87
N GLY A 68 -2.54 -13.06 8.90
CA GLY A 68 -3.36 -13.79 9.86
C GLY A 68 -4.71 -13.14 10.22
N THR A 69 -4.93 -11.88 9.84
CA THR A 69 -6.21 -11.18 10.01
C THR A 69 -7.00 -11.14 8.70
N ALA A 70 -7.99 -12.04 8.58
CA ALA A 70 -9.13 -12.03 7.66
C ALA A 70 -8.93 -11.99 6.11
N PHE A 71 -7.76 -11.66 5.56
CA PHE A 71 -7.54 -11.62 4.10
C PHE A 71 -6.83 -12.88 3.61
N GLY A 72 -7.47 -13.53 2.63
CA GLY A 72 -7.47 -14.98 2.44
C GLY A 72 -6.15 -15.61 2.02
N GLN A 73 -6.08 -16.91 2.28
CA GLN A 73 -5.01 -17.84 1.91
C GLN A 73 -4.81 -18.01 0.39
N ASP A 74 -5.51 -17.23 -0.44
CA ASP A 74 -5.50 -17.31 -1.91
C ASP A 74 -4.69 -16.18 -2.59
N GLY A 75 -3.93 -15.38 -1.83
CA GLY A 75 -2.84 -14.54 -2.36
C GLY A 75 -3.24 -13.36 -3.26
N ALA A 76 -4.54 -13.10 -3.47
CA ALA A 76 -4.98 -12.03 -4.35
C ALA A 76 -5.07 -10.65 -3.67
N VAL A 77 -5.38 -10.59 -2.36
CA VAL A 77 -5.61 -9.35 -1.62
C VAL A 77 -4.70 -9.29 -0.41
N ILE A 78 -3.88 -8.24 -0.33
CA ILE A 78 -2.91 -7.99 0.74
C ILE A 78 -3.33 -6.87 1.68
N GLY A 79 -4.52 -6.30 1.50
CA GLY A 79 -4.98 -5.20 2.35
C GLY A 79 -6.27 -4.57 1.88
N ASN A 80 -6.71 -3.53 2.59
CA ASN A 80 -7.86 -2.72 2.22
C ASN A 80 -7.58 -1.27 2.53
N GLY A 81 -8.21 -0.38 1.78
CA GLY A 81 -8.25 1.03 2.08
C GLY A 81 -9.67 1.53 2.30
N ARG A 82 -9.77 2.56 3.13
CA ARG A 82 -10.98 3.29 3.45
C ARG A 82 -10.76 4.77 3.15
N LEU A 83 -11.74 5.36 2.46
CA LEU A 83 -11.77 6.79 2.19
C LEU A 83 -12.63 7.49 3.24
N TYR A 84 -12.05 8.50 3.88
CA TYR A 84 -12.72 9.46 4.73
C TYR A 84 -12.77 10.81 4.01
N GLU A 85 -13.43 11.80 4.63
CA GLU A 85 -13.57 13.14 4.06
C GLU A 85 -12.22 13.87 3.93
N ASP A 86 -11.29 13.60 4.83
CA ASP A 86 -10.01 14.29 4.97
C ASP A 86 -8.79 13.37 4.79
N ARG A 87 -8.97 12.05 4.80
CA ARG A 87 -7.87 11.08 4.79
C ARG A 87 -8.20 9.75 4.13
N ILE A 88 -7.16 9.03 3.79
CA ILE A 88 -7.21 7.64 3.35
C ILE A 88 -6.51 6.78 4.40
N GLU A 89 -7.18 5.75 4.91
CA GLU A 89 -6.56 4.75 5.77
C GLU A 89 -6.36 3.45 5.00
N ILE A 90 -5.19 2.82 5.14
CA ILE A 90 -4.84 1.59 4.44
C ILE A 90 -4.33 0.57 5.44
N ASP A 91 -5.02 -0.56 5.55
CA ASP A 91 -4.60 -1.71 6.33
C ASP A 91 -3.93 -2.73 5.40
N LEU A 92 -2.61 -2.88 5.49
CA LEU A 92 -1.84 -3.90 4.78
C LEU A 92 -1.58 -5.11 5.67
N VAL A 93 -1.51 -6.27 5.04
CA VAL A 93 -1.25 -7.57 5.65
C VAL A 93 -0.08 -8.18 4.91
N LEU A 94 1.11 -8.05 5.49
CA LEU A 94 2.36 -8.50 4.90
C LEU A 94 3.02 -9.55 5.80
N ASP A 95 3.79 -10.45 5.19
CA ASP A 95 4.73 -11.26 5.96
C ASP A 95 5.96 -10.43 6.37
N ARG A 96 6.81 -11.01 7.23
CA ARG A 96 7.99 -10.32 7.77
C ARG A 96 8.97 -9.87 6.68
N ALA A 97 9.13 -10.66 5.62
CA ALA A 97 10.07 -10.37 4.55
C ALA A 97 9.57 -9.18 3.71
N ALA A 98 8.32 -9.26 3.24
CA ALA A 98 7.68 -8.19 2.47
C ALA A 98 7.56 -6.88 3.28
N ALA A 99 7.24 -6.96 4.56
CA ALA A 99 7.20 -5.80 5.45
C ALA A 99 8.59 -5.14 5.59
N GLY A 100 9.65 -5.94 5.73
CA GLY A 100 11.03 -5.45 5.79
C GLY A 100 11.50 -4.80 4.50
N GLU A 101 11.15 -5.39 3.34
CA GLU A 101 11.45 -4.83 2.02
C GLU A 101 10.74 -3.49 1.80
N LEU A 102 9.47 -3.40 2.18
CA LEU A 102 8.70 -2.15 2.08
C LEU A 102 9.32 -1.04 2.95
N ALA A 103 9.64 -1.33 4.22
CA ALA A 103 10.30 -0.36 5.11
C ALA A 103 11.64 0.11 4.54
N ALA A 104 12.48 -0.82 4.09
CA ALA A 104 13.77 -0.50 3.48
C ALA A 104 13.63 0.33 2.18
N SER A 105 12.55 0.11 1.41
CA SER A 105 12.29 0.87 0.19
C SER A 105 12.01 2.35 0.45
N VAL A 106 11.34 2.66 1.57
CA VAL A 106 10.97 4.03 1.98
C VAL A 106 12.14 4.76 2.63
N GLU A 107 12.96 4.04 3.40
CA GLU A 107 14.15 4.59 4.06
C GLU A 107 15.37 4.71 3.11
N GLY A 108 15.35 4.00 1.99
CA GLY A 108 16.47 3.87 1.07
C GLY A 108 16.70 5.07 0.12
N PRO A 109 17.90 5.17 -0.48
CA PRO A 109 18.20 6.17 -1.49
C PRO A 109 17.35 5.94 -2.75
N GLY A 110 16.56 6.95 -3.13
CA GLY A 110 15.71 6.90 -4.32
C GLY A 110 14.21 6.94 -4.05
N GLY A 111 13.77 7.35 -2.85
CA GLY A 111 12.47 7.98 -2.68
C GLY A 111 11.63 7.40 -1.56
N LYS A 112 10.89 8.29 -0.89
CA LYS A 112 9.86 7.95 0.09
C LYS A 112 8.51 7.67 -0.58
N ALA A 113 8.48 7.22 -1.82
CA ALA A 113 7.23 7.00 -2.54
C ALA A 113 6.91 5.51 -2.61
N ILE A 114 5.67 5.16 -2.32
CA ILE A 114 5.17 3.80 -2.53
C ILE A 114 4.04 3.82 -3.56
N TRP A 115 3.93 2.74 -4.30
CA TRP A 115 2.85 2.48 -5.22
C TRP A 115 2.00 1.32 -4.70
N LEU A 116 0.69 1.49 -4.76
CA LEU A 116 -0.31 0.51 -4.33
C LEU A 116 -1.23 0.19 -5.50
N ASN A 117 -1.39 -1.10 -5.80
CA ASN A 117 -2.39 -1.57 -6.74
C ASN A 117 -3.70 -1.82 -6.01
N ALA A 118 -4.76 -1.12 -6.39
CA ALA A 118 -6.04 -1.17 -5.72
C ALA A 118 -7.22 -1.50 -6.65
N GLU A 119 -8.27 -2.09 -6.09
CA GLU A 119 -9.54 -2.32 -6.79
C GLU A 119 -10.71 -1.85 -5.89
N PRO A 120 -11.65 -1.06 -6.44
CA PRO A 120 -12.78 -0.56 -5.67
C PRO A 120 -13.73 -1.70 -5.29
N VAL A 121 -14.25 -1.63 -4.05
CA VAL A 121 -15.34 -2.49 -3.56
C VAL A 121 -16.63 -1.67 -3.48
N THR A 122 -16.53 -0.45 -2.98
CA THR A 122 -17.60 0.56 -2.92
C THR A 122 -17.01 1.93 -3.23
N GLU A 123 -17.81 2.99 -3.17
CA GLU A 123 -17.33 4.38 -3.35
C GLU A 123 -16.28 4.81 -2.31
N THR A 124 -16.27 4.19 -1.12
CA THR A 124 -15.38 4.57 -0.02
C THR A 124 -14.49 3.43 0.48
N ILE A 125 -14.55 2.24 -0.14
CA ILE A 125 -13.80 1.05 0.26
C ILE A 125 -13.14 0.44 -0.97
N PHE A 126 -11.85 0.12 -0.85
CA PHE A 126 -11.08 -0.58 -1.88
C PHE A 126 -10.19 -1.66 -1.27
N ARG A 127 -9.78 -2.63 -2.10
CA ARG A 127 -8.81 -3.68 -1.73
C ARG A 127 -7.45 -3.34 -2.31
N ILE A 128 -6.40 -3.77 -1.63
CA ILE A 128 -5.02 -3.70 -2.11
C ILE A 128 -4.61 -5.06 -2.62
N LEU A 129 -4.12 -5.11 -3.86
CA LEU A 129 -3.65 -6.34 -4.52
C LEU A 129 -2.13 -6.50 -4.41
N SER A 130 -1.41 -5.39 -4.48
CA SER A 130 0.05 -5.37 -4.36
C SER A 130 0.57 -4.01 -3.91
N VAL A 131 1.78 -4.00 -3.38
CA VAL A 131 2.52 -2.79 -2.98
C VAL A 131 3.94 -2.86 -3.55
N GLY A 132 4.49 -1.72 -3.92
CA GLY A 132 5.84 -1.61 -4.45
C GLY A 132 6.41 -0.20 -4.30
N LYS A 133 7.60 -0.01 -4.84
CA LYS A 133 8.26 1.30 -4.89
C LYS A 133 7.60 2.20 -5.96
N GLY A 134 7.36 3.46 -5.61
CA GLY A 134 6.82 4.50 -6.51
C GLY A 134 7.86 5.19 -7.37
#